data_AF-A0A2S1QX69-F1
#
_entry.id   AF-A0A2S1QX69-F1
#
_cell.length_a   1.000
_cell.length_b   1.000
_cell.length_c   1.000
_cell.angle_alpha   90.00
_cell.angle_beta   90.00
_cell.angle_gamma   90.00
#
_symmetry.space_group_name_H-M   'P 1'
#
loop_
_entity.id
_entity.type
_entity.pdbx_description
1 polymer ?
#
loop_
_entity_poly.entity_id
_entity_poly.type
_entity_poly.pdbx_seq_one_letter_code
_entity_poly.pdbx_strand_id
1 'polypeptide(L)'
;MAKRINIVLFGIGNTGSALINKVIKGRKNLVLEHGLDLRFPVITNSTVAFFEKEGANYSWEANFIQFAIPFKLEDVLYYLMDNNIENIIAVDATASAALALEYHDLIKSGFSIVTVNESLNDLPADVGKRLELLAESRGLEFRQVANIKGKDAAADALFDAILDVAEKRRKVA
;
A
#
# COMPACT_ATOMS: atom_id res chain seq x y z
N MET A 1 4.80 -6.67 -21.61
CA MET A 1 5.14 -7.19 -20.26
C MET A 1 4.23 -6.51 -19.26
N ALA A 2 3.71 -7.21 -18.26
CA ALA A 2 2.86 -6.60 -17.24
C ALA A 2 3.65 -5.60 -16.40
N LYS A 3 3.06 -4.44 -16.08
CA LYS A 3 3.68 -3.43 -15.22
C LYS A 3 3.62 -3.90 -13.77
N ARG A 4 4.78 -3.99 -13.12
CA ARG A 4 4.87 -4.36 -11.71
C ARG A 4 4.53 -3.15 -10.83
N ILE A 5 3.65 -3.37 -9.86
CA ILE A 5 3.28 -2.39 -8.83
C ILE A 5 3.56 -3.00 -7.47
N ASN A 6 4.27 -2.25 -6.64
CA ASN A 6 4.79 -2.73 -5.36
C ASN A 6 4.01 -2.09 -4.21
N ILE A 7 3.31 -2.91 -3.45
CA ILE A 7 2.45 -2.47 -2.36
C ILE A 7 3.19 -2.63 -1.03
N VAL A 8 3.41 -1.51 -0.34
CA VAL A 8 3.83 -1.50 1.06
C VAL A 8 2.55 -1.43 1.89
N LEU A 9 2.16 -2.55 2.50
CA LEU A 9 0.93 -2.64 3.26
C LEU A 9 1.17 -2.37 4.74
N PHE A 10 0.53 -1.34 5.26
CA PHE A 10 0.44 -1.05 6.69
C PHE A 10 -0.87 -1.57 7.26
N GLY A 11 -0.79 -2.48 8.22
CA GLY A 11 -1.95 -3.03 8.93
C GLY A 11 -2.49 -4.32 8.32
N ILE A 12 -2.02 -5.45 8.81
CA ILE A 12 -2.55 -6.80 8.49
C ILE A 12 -3.72 -7.23 9.39
N GLY A 13 -4.55 -6.28 9.81
CA GLY A 13 -5.82 -6.60 10.45
C GLY A 13 -6.76 -7.32 9.48
N ASN A 14 -8.06 -7.34 9.82
CA ASN A 14 -9.05 -7.99 8.96
C ASN A 14 -9.06 -7.43 7.53
N THR A 15 -9.01 -6.11 7.38
CA THR A 15 -9.02 -5.43 6.08
C THR A 15 -7.74 -5.72 5.28
N GLY A 16 -6.55 -5.57 5.86
CA GLY A 16 -5.29 -5.84 5.17
C GLY A 16 -5.15 -7.32 4.77
N SER A 17 -5.51 -8.24 5.66
CA SER A 17 -5.50 -9.68 5.35
C SER A 17 -6.47 -10.05 4.23
N ALA A 18 -7.67 -9.46 4.22
CA ALA A 18 -8.64 -9.64 3.13
C ALA A 18 -8.12 -9.06 1.80
N LEU A 19 -7.48 -7.89 1.83
CA LEU A 19 -6.87 -7.27 0.66
C LEU A 19 -5.77 -8.16 0.05
N ILE A 20 -4.86 -8.69 0.87
CA ILE A 20 -3.81 -9.60 0.38
C ILE A 20 -4.42 -10.81 -0.31
N ASN A 21 -5.42 -11.44 0.33
CA ASN A 21 -6.13 -12.58 -0.23
C ASN A 21 -6.80 -12.25 -1.57
N LYS A 22 -7.40 -11.07 -1.70
CA LYS A 22 -8.02 -10.60 -2.95
C LYS A 22 -6.98 -10.44 -4.05
N VAL A 23 -5.86 -9.80 -3.77
CA VAL A 23 -4.75 -9.62 -4.73
C VAL A 23 -4.17 -10.97 -5.16
N ILE A 24 -3.91 -11.89 -4.23
CA ILE A 24 -3.34 -13.22 -4.55
C ILE A 24 -4.29 -14.01 -5.44
N LYS A 25 -5.59 -14.07 -5.09
CA LYS A 25 -6.61 -14.78 -5.88
C LYS A 25 -6.78 -14.16 -7.27
N GLY A 26 -6.75 -12.84 -7.36
CA GLY A 26 -6.93 -12.10 -8.62
C GLY A 26 -5.68 -11.96 -9.49
N ARG A 27 -4.49 -12.29 -8.98
CA ARG A 27 -3.21 -11.96 -9.62
C ARG A 27 -3.08 -12.44 -11.06
N LYS A 28 -3.47 -13.68 -11.35
CA LYS A 28 -3.43 -14.20 -12.73
C LYS A 28 -4.30 -13.36 -13.67
N ASN A 29 -5.49 -13.00 -13.23
CA ASN A 29 -6.42 -12.17 -13.99
C ASN A 29 -5.88 -10.75 -14.19
N LEU A 30 -5.30 -10.15 -13.14
CA LEU A 30 -4.68 -8.83 -13.22
C LEU A 30 -3.53 -8.77 -14.25
N VAL A 31 -2.72 -9.82 -14.32
CA VAL A 31 -1.63 -9.92 -15.28
C VAL A 31 -2.17 -10.09 -16.71
N LEU A 32 -3.16 -10.95 -16.91
CA LEU A 32 -3.70 -11.28 -18.23
C LEU A 32 -4.59 -10.16 -18.81
N GLU A 33 -5.52 -9.64 -18.02
CA GLU A 33 -6.56 -8.71 -18.49
C GLU A 33 -6.16 -7.24 -18.31
N HIS A 34 -5.45 -6.90 -17.24
CA HIS A 34 -5.07 -5.50 -16.93
C HIS A 34 -3.60 -5.18 -17.23
N GLY A 35 -2.78 -6.20 -17.50
CA GLY A 35 -1.34 -6.02 -17.67
C GLY A 35 -0.65 -5.50 -16.41
N LEU A 36 -1.16 -5.85 -15.21
CA LEU A 36 -0.65 -5.42 -13.91
C LEU A 36 -0.17 -6.63 -13.09
N ASP A 37 1.05 -6.56 -12.53
CA ASP A 37 1.58 -7.52 -11.56
C ASP A 37 1.68 -6.84 -10.19
N LEU A 38 0.64 -6.99 -9.36
CA LEU A 38 0.63 -6.48 -7.99
C LEU A 38 1.43 -7.41 -7.07
N ARG A 39 2.28 -6.84 -6.22
CA ARG A 39 3.08 -7.57 -5.22
C ARG A 39 3.10 -6.85 -3.88
N PHE A 40 3.43 -7.58 -2.82
CA PHE A 40 3.60 -7.05 -1.46
C PHE A 40 5.04 -7.26 -0.99
N PRO A 41 6.00 -6.44 -1.44
CA PRO A 41 7.38 -6.57 -0.99
C PRO A 41 7.56 -6.23 0.49
N VAL A 42 6.64 -5.45 1.07
CA VAL A 42 6.64 -5.13 2.50
C VAL A 42 5.22 -5.20 3.05
N ILE A 43 5.07 -5.89 4.17
CA ILE A 43 3.82 -6.02 4.92
C ILE A 43 4.13 -5.71 6.38
N THR A 44 3.31 -4.90 7.04
CA THR A 44 3.57 -4.48 8.43
C THR A 44 2.34 -4.59 9.33
N ASN A 45 2.57 -4.76 10.63
CA ASN A 45 1.60 -4.47 11.67
C ASN A 45 2.14 -3.38 12.62
N SER A 46 1.56 -3.23 13.81
CA SER A 46 1.97 -2.21 14.77
C SER A 46 3.38 -2.40 15.35
N THR A 47 3.99 -3.57 15.24
CA THR A 47 5.27 -3.90 15.90
C THR A 47 6.34 -4.45 14.96
N VAL A 48 5.96 -5.13 13.88
CA VAL A 48 6.88 -5.86 13.01
C VAL A 48 6.55 -5.68 11.53
N ALA A 49 7.58 -5.77 10.69
CA ALA A 49 7.49 -5.79 9.24
C ALA A 49 8.07 -7.08 8.67
N PHE A 50 7.37 -7.62 7.68
CA PHE A 50 7.84 -8.66 6.79
C PHE A 50 8.38 -8.02 5.51
N PHE A 51 9.60 -8.41 5.14
CA PHE A 51 10.26 -8.01 3.90
C PHE A 51 10.36 -9.22 2.97
N GLU A 52 9.80 -9.12 1.76
CA GLU A 52 9.81 -10.20 0.78
C GLU A 52 11.26 -10.48 0.35
N LYS A 53 11.66 -11.75 0.38
CA LYS A 53 12.87 -12.21 -0.28
C LYS A 53 12.50 -12.76 -1.64
N GLU A 54 13.22 -12.33 -2.67
CA GLU A 54 12.96 -12.76 -4.04
C GLU A 54 12.96 -14.30 -4.14
N GLY A 55 11.86 -14.88 -4.63
CA GLY A 55 11.70 -16.33 -4.80
C GLY A 55 10.99 -17.09 -3.67
N ALA A 56 10.54 -16.42 -2.59
CA ALA A 56 9.77 -17.09 -1.54
C ALA A 56 8.37 -17.51 -2.03
N ASN A 57 8.01 -18.79 -1.85
CA ASN A 57 6.69 -19.30 -2.19
C ASN A 57 5.59 -18.62 -1.34
N TYR A 58 4.45 -18.30 -1.97
CA TYR A 58 3.35 -17.46 -1.49
C TYR A 58 2.55 -18.05 -0.32
N SER A 59 3.14 -18.13 0.88
CA SER A 59 2.39 -18.23 2.13
C SER A 59 2.72 -17.02 3.00
N TRP A 60 2.14 -15.88 2.66
CA TRP A 60 2.44 -14.62 3.34
C TRP A 60 2.05 -14.67 4.82
N GLU A 61 0.99 -15.37 5.21
CA GLU A 61 0.63 -15.51 6.64
C GLU A 61 1.73 -16.24 7.42
N ALA A 62 2.18 -17.39 6.92
CA ALA A 62 3.23 -18.17 7.56
C ALA A 62 4.57 -17.43 7.54
N ASN A 63 4.89 -16.80 6.41
CA ASN A 63 6.12 -16.02 6.25
C ASN A 63 6.13 -14.77 7.14
N PHE A 64 4.99 -14.11 7.32
CA PHE A 64 4.88 -12.97 8.23
C PHE A 64 5.13 -13.39 9.67
N ILE A 65 4.47 -14.48 10.12
CA ILE A 65 4.67 -14.99 11.49
C ILE A 65 6.13 -15.41 11.72
N GLN A 66 6.77 -16.00 10.70
CA GLN A 66 8.11 -16.57 10.83
C GLN A 66 9.25 -15.55 10.64
N PHE A 67 9.07 -14.54 9.78
CA PHE A 67 10.16 -13.67 9.32
C PHE A 67 9.92 -12.19 9.59
N ALA A 68 8.80 -11.79 10.20
CA ALA A 68 8.61 -10.39 10.54
C ALA A 68 9.54 -9.98 11.70
N ILE A 69 10.17 -8.82 11.54
CA ILE A 69 11.12 -8.25 12.50
C ILE A 69 10.64 -6.87 12.95
N PRO A 70 11.00 -6.41 14.16
CA PRO A 70 10.78 -5.02 14.55
C PRO A 70 11.35 -4.07 13.50
N PHE A 71 10.63 -3.00 13.21
CA PHE A 71 10.99 -2.08 12.14
C PHE A 71 10.68 -0.62 12.52
N LYS A 72 11.36 0.27 11.83
CA LYS A 72 11.00 1.69 11.69
C LYS A 72 10.68 1.99 10.24
N LEU A 73 10.02 3.11 9.98
CA LEU A 73 9.67 3.49 8.60
C LEU A 73 10.91 3.64 7.71
N GLU A 74 12.03 4.08 8.28
CA GLU A 74 13.31 4.19 7.58
C GLU A 74 13.84 2.83 7.09
N ASP A 75 13.56 1.74 7.82
CA ASP A 75 13.96 0.39 7.40
C ASP A 75 13.21 -0.04 6.14
N VAL A 76 11.95 0.40 6.00
CA VAL A 76 11.14 0.19 4.77
C VAL A 76 11.76 0.96 3.60
N LEU A 77 12.11 2.23 3.82
CA LEU A 77 12.75 3.05 2.78
C LEU A 77 14.08 2.45 2.34
N TYR A 78 14.93 2.06 3.30
CA TYR A 78 16.22 1.43 3.03
C TYR A 78 16.06 0.15 2.19
N TYR A 79 15.14 -0.74 2.59
CA TYR A 79 14.88 -1.98 1.85
C TYR A 79 14.44 -1.73 0.40
N LEU A 80 13.52 -0.78 0.19
CA LEU A 80 13.04 -0.44 -1.16
C LEU A 80 14.16 0.13 -2.04
N MET A 81 15.01 0.99 -1.47
CA MET A 81 16.15 1.57 -2.17
C MET A 81 17.21 0.51 -2.52
N ASP A 82 17.61 -0.30 -1.54
CA ASP A 82 18.63 -1.35 -1.67
C ASP A 82 18.26 -2.42 -2.71
N ASN A 83 16.96 -2.67 -2.86
CA ASN A 83 16.43 -3.66 -3.81
C ASN A 83 15.89 -3.03 -5.12
N ASN A 84 16.15 -1.73 -5.36
CA ASN A 84 15.67 -0.99 -6.54
C ASN A 84 14.15 -1.16 -6.80
N ILE A 85 13.35 -1.15 -5.73
CA ILE A 85 11.90 -1.37 -5.80
C ILE A 85 11.21 -0.06 -6.14
N GLU A 86 10.80 0.08 -7.40
CA GLU A 86 10.06 1.24 -7.90
C GLU A 86 8.54 0.99 -7.94
N ASN A 87 7.76 1.91 -8.51
CA ASN A 87 6.30 1.79 -8.66
C ASN A 87 5.57 1.47 -7.34
N ILE A 88 6.00 2.14 -6.27
CA ILE A 88 5.54 1.90 -4.90
C ILE A 88 4.22 2.62 -4.57
N ILE A 89 3.34 1.90 -3.87
CA ILE A 89 2.11 2.41 -3.26
C ILE A 89 2.12 2.03 -1.78
N ALA A 90 2.03 3.02 -0.89
CA ALA A 90 1.74 2.79 0.52
C ALA A 90 0.24 2.59 0.68
N VAL A 91 -0.16 1.45 1.21
CA VAL A 91 -1.55 1.12 1.52
C VAL A 91 -1.73 1.11 3.02
N ASP A 92 -2.53 2.03 3.54
CA ASP A 92 -2.80 2.13 4.97
C ASP A 92 -4.20 1.58 5.30
N ALA A 93 -4.20 0.40 5.92
CA ALA A 93 -5.36 -0.28 6.48
C ALA A 93 -5.36 -0.26 8.02
N THR A 94 -4.65 0.69 8.63
CA THR A 94 -4.57 0.91 10.07
C THR A 94 -5.59 1.96 10.55
N ALA A 95 -5.70 2.10 11.87
CA ALA A 95 -6.35 3.23 12.54
C ALA A 95 -5.30 4.12 13.25
N SER A 96 -4.09 4.20 12.71
CA SER A 96 -2.96 4.88 13.35
C SER A 96 -2.89 6.34 12.93
N ALA A 97 -3.22 7.25 13.85
CA ALA A 97 -2.99 8.69 13.63
C ALA A 97 -1.50 9.00 13.42
N ALA A 98 -0.60 8.27 14.10
CA ALA A 98 0.84 8.44 13.95
C ALA A 98 1.29 8.17 12.50
N LEU A 99 0.79 7.12 11.86
CA LEU A 99 1.12 6.82 10.46
C LEU A 99 0.55 7.87 9.50
N ALA A 100 -0.64 8.41 9.78
CA ALA A 100 -1.24 9.47 8.97
C ALA A 100 -0.39 10.75 8.94
N LEU A 101 0.34 11.05 10.02
CA LEU A 101 1.28 12.19 10.06
C LEU A 101 2.51 11.98 9.16
N GLU A 102 2.90 10.73 8.90
CA GLU A 102 4.04 10.38 8.04
C GLU A 102 3.72 10.44 6.54
N TYR A 103 2.45 10.58 6.15
CA TYR A 103 2.02 10.57 4.75
C TYR A 103 2.74 11.62 3.89
N HIS A 104 2.99 12.80 4.46
CA HIS A 104 3.71 13.85 3.76
C HIS A 104 5.13 13.41 3.37
N ASP A 105 5.85 12.75 4.27
CA ASP A 105 7.23 12.32 4.04
C ASP A 105 7.30 11.06 3.19
N LEU A 106 6.29 10.18 3.27
CA LEU A 106 6.11 9.09 2.31
C LEU A 106 5.90 9.61 0.88
N ILE A 107 5.05 10.61 0.68
CA ILE A 107 4.85 11.20 -0.66
C ILE A 107 6.16 11.85 -1.16
N LYS A 108 6.89 12.55 -0.30
CA LYS A 108 8.22 13.10 -0.66
C LYS A 108 9.19 12.00 -1.08
N SER A 109 9.11 10.83 -0.45
CA SER A 109 9.93 9.65 -0.73
C SER A 109 9.47 8.84 -1.95
N GLY A 110 8.42 9.26 -2.67
CA GLY A 110 8.01 8.64 -3.94
C GLY A 110 6.79 7.73 -3.86
N PHE A 111 6.10 7.67 -2.73
CA PHE A 111 4.93 6.83 -2.54
C PHE A 111 3.66 7.51 -3.07
N SER A 112 2.90 6.79 -3.88
CA SER A 112 1.45 7.02 -3.90
C SER A 112 0.86 6.47 -2.60
N ILE A 113 -0.22 7.05 -2.12
CA ILE A 113 -0.90 6.61 -0.89
C ILE A 113 -2.34 6.23 -1.21
N VAL A 114 -2.76 5.07 -0.72
CA VAL A 114 -4.15 4.62 -0.68
C VAL A 114 -4.48 4.27 0.76
N THR A 115 -5.55 4.84 1.33
CA THR A 115 -5.83 4.69 2.76
C THR A 115 -7.31 4.55 3.08
N VAL A 116 -7.64 3.71 4.06
CA VAL A 116 -8.95 3.67 4.76
C VAL A 116 -8.84 4.17 6.19
N ASN A 117 -7.71 4.77 6.57
CA ASN A 117 -7.45 5.25 7.91
C ASN A 117 -8.31 6.51 8.19
N GLU A 118 -9.29 6.36 9.07
CA GLU A 118 -10.22 7.43 9.43
C GLU A 118 -9.60 8.49 10.34
N SER A 119 -8.45 8.22 11.00
CA SER A 119 -7.77 9.20 11.85
C SER A 119 -7.29 10.44 11.10
N LEU A 120 -7.21 10.39 9.77
CA LEU A 120 -6.96 11.58 8.95
C LEU A 120 -8.07 12.64 9.11
N ASN A 121 -9.30 12.22 9.41
CA ASN A 121 -10.46 13.12 9.59
C ASN A 121 -10.38 13.92 10.90
N ASP A 122 -9.55 13.47 11.85
CA ASP A 122 -9.30 14.16 13.11
C ASP A 122 -8.22 15.26 12.97
N LEU A 123 -7.54 15.32 11.82
CA LEU A 123 -6.56 16.35 11.50
C LEU A 123 -7.26 17.60 10.92
N PRO A 124 -6.54 18.74 10.77
CA PRO A 124 -7.11 19.92 10.14
C PRO A 124 -7.76 19.63 8.78
N ALA A 125 -8.90 20.27 8.51
CA ALA A 125 -9.77 19.93 7.37
C ALA A 125 -9.10 20.04 5.99
N ASP A 126 -8.00 20.78 5.88
CA ASP A 126 -7.24 20.96 4.64
C ASP A 126 -6.14 19.91 4.43
N VAL A 127 -5.83 19.05 5.42
CA VAL A 127 -4.73 18.08 5.34
C VAL A 127 -4.88 17.14 4.16
N GLY A 128 -6.06 16.54 3.96
CA GLY A 128 -6.31 15.66 2.82
C GLY A 128 -6.05 16.36 1.48
N LYS A 129 -6.48 17.61 1.34
CA LYS A 129 -6.25 18.38 0.11
C LYS A 129 -4.78 18.75 -0.09
N ARG A 130 -4.07 19.07 0.98
CA ARG A 130 -2.62 19.34 0.95
C ARG A 130 -1.83 18.11 0.52
N LEU A 131 -2.20 16.92 1.00
CA LEU A 131 -1.58 15.66 0.59
C LEU A 131 -1.86 15.34 -0.88
N GLU A 132 -3.09 15.56 -1.35
CA GLU A 132 -3.45 15.39 -2.76
C GLU A 132 -2.62 16.31 -3.66
N LEU A 133 -2.56 17.61 -3.37
CA LEU A 133 -1.77 18.57 -4.16
C LEU A 133 -0.27 18.23 -4.15
N LEU A 134 0.26 17.79 -3.00
CA LEU A 134 1.64 17.36 -2.90
C LEU A 134 1.90 16.14 -3.79
N ALA A 135 1.04 15.12 -3.73
CA ALA A 135 1.17 13.92 -4.55
C ALA A 135 1.11 14.26 -6.04
N GLU A 136 0.13 15.05 -6.46
CA GLU A 136 -0.03 15.48 -7.86
C GLU A 136 1.20 16.23 -8.37
N SER A 137 1.75 17.16 -7.58
CA SER A 137 2.96 17.92 -7.95
C SER A 137 4.19 17.05 -8.20
N ARG A 138 4.16 15.79 -7.76
CA ARG A 138 5.24 14.80 -7.89
C ARG A 138 4.90 13.68 -8.88
N GLY A 139 3.77 13.76 -9.58
CA GLY A 139 3.29 12.68 -10.45
C GLY A 139 2.86 11.43 -9.67
N LEU A 140 2.50 11.61 -8.40
CA LEU A 140 2.02 10.57 -7.49
C LEU A 140 0.51 10.76 -7.26
N GLU A 141 -0.08 9.86 -6.51
CA GLU A 141 -1.53 9.85 -6.25
C GLU A 141 -1.77 9.70 -4.75
N PHE A 142 -2.77 10.42 -4.25
CA PHE A 142 -3.30 10.25 -2.90
C PHE A 142 -4.79 9.90 -3.02
N ARG A 143 -5.20 8.82 -2.35
CA ARG A 143 -6.59 8.34 -2.32
C ARG A 143 -6.97 7.95 -0.90
N GLN A 144 -7.87 8.73 -0.30
CA GLN A 144 -8.57 8.33 0.91
C GLN A 144 -9.91 7.71 0.50
N VAL A 145 -10.17 6.50 0.98
CA VAL A 145 -11.45 5.83 0.82
C VAL A 145 -12.18 5.90 2.15
N ALA A 146 -13.35 6.52 2.17
CA ALA A 146 -14.11 6.82 3.39
C ALA A 146 -15.52 6.22 3.34
N ASN A 147 -16.22 6.26 4.48
CA ASN A 147 -17.63 5.84 4.62
C ASN A 147 -17.88 4.35 4.32
N ILE A 148 -16.93 3.49 4.68
CA ILE A 148 -17.05 2.05 4.39
C ILE A 148 -17.66 1.30 5.57
N LYS A 149 -18.70 0.52 5.30
CA LYS A 149 -19.31 -0.36 6.29
C LYS A 149 -18.87 -1.80 6.05
N GLY A 150 -18.06 -2.31 6.98
CA GLY A 150 -17.62 -3.71 6.96
C GLY A 150 -16.21 -3.90 6.39
N LYS A 151 -15.54 -4.93 6.88
CA LYS A 151 -14.11 -5.19 6.63
C LYS A 151 -13.85 -5.64 5.19
N ASP A 152 -14.72 -6.46 4.64
CA ASP A 152 -14.61 -6.93 3.25
C ASP A 152 -14.82 -5.78 2.26
N ALA A 153 -15.81 -4.91 2.52
CA ALA A 153 -16.03 -3.70 1.73
C ALA A 153 -14.81 -2.75 1.77
N ALA A 154 -14.09 -2.70 2.89
CA ALA A 154 -12.89 -1.88 3.01
C ALA A 154 -11.73 -2.46 2.20
N ALA A 155 -11.58 -3.79 2.22
CA ALA A 155 -10.60 -4.47 1.38
C ALA A 155 -10.93 -4.33 -0.11
N ASP A 156 -12.22 -4.38 -0.47
CA ASP A 156 -12.68 -4.20 -1.83
C ASP A 156 -12.37 -2.80 -2.35
N ALA A 157 -12.70 -1.77 -1.57
CA ALA A 157 -12.49 -0.40 -1.99
C ALA A 157 -11.00 -0.01 -2.00
N LEU A 158 -10.17 -0.55 -1.08
CA LEU A 158 -8.72 -0.44 -1.17
C LEU A 158 -8.19 -1.07 -2.46
N PHE A 159 -8.68 -2.27 -2.80
CA PHE A 159 -8.26 -2.96 -4.02
C PHE A 159 -8.59 -2.15 -5.27
N ASP A 160 -9.81 -1.63 -5.37
CA ASP A 160 -10.23 -0.83 -6.52
C ASP A 160 -9.41 0.48 -6.62
N ALA A 161 -9.18 1.16 -5.50
CA ALA A 161 -8.34 2.36 -5.47
C ALA A 161 -6.88 2.09 -5.84
N ILE A 162 -6.33 0.93 -5.46
CA ILE A 162 -4.99 0.49 -5.88
C ILE A 162 -4.95 0.28 -7.40
N LEU A 163 -5.98 -0.34 -7.98
CA LEU A 163 -6.06 -0.54 -9.43
C LEU A 163 -6.12 0.79 -10.17
N ASP A 164 -6.92 1.75 -9.72
CA ASP A 164 -7.00 3.08 -10.32
C ASP A 164 -5.64 3.79 -10.35
N VAL A 165 -4.92 3.77 -9.22
CA VAL A 165 -3.57 4.36 -9.12
C VAL A 165 -2.58 3.61 -10.02
N ALA A 166 -2.63 2.28 -10.04
CA ALA A 166 -1.78 1.44 -10.86
C ALA A 166 -2.00 1.67 -12.37
N GLU A 167 -3.26 1.77 -12.80
CA GLU A 167 -3.62 1.99 -14.20
C GLU A 167 -3.21 3.38 -14.70
N LYS A 168 -3.35 4.41 -13.87
CA LYS A 168 -2.83 5.75 -14.18
C LYS A 168 -1.32 5.70 -14.40
N ARG A 169 -0.57 5.09 -13.47
CA ARG A 169 0.88 4.92 -13.62
C ARG A 169 1.25 4.12 -14.86
N ARG A 170 0.44 3.16 -15.29
CA ARG A 170 0.68 2.40 -16.53
C ARG A 170 0.60 3.28 -17.78
N LYS A 171 -0.29 4.28 -17.82
CA LYS A 171 -0.52 5.14 -19.00
C LYS A 171 0.52 6.27 -19.18
N VAL A 172 1.26 6.60 -18.12
CA VAL A 172 2.23 7.73 -18.09
C VAL A 172 3.65 7.30 -18.54
N ALA A 173 3.87 6.01 -18.79
CA ALA A 173 5.17 5.44 -19.19
C ALA A 173 5.21 5.06 -20.68
#